data_AF-A0A7Y7HWR5-F1
#
_entry.id   AF-A0A7Y7HWR5-F1
#
_cell.length_a   1.000
_cell.length_b   1.000
_cell.length_c   1.000
_cell.angle_alpha   90.00
_cell.angle_beta   90.00
_cell.angle_gamma   90.00
#
_symmetry.space_group_name_H-M   'P 1'
#
loop_
_entity.id
_entity.type
_entity.pdbx_description
1 polymer ?
#
loop_
_entity_poly.entity_id
_entity_poly.type
_entity_poly.pdbx_seq_one_letter_code
_entity_poly.pdbx_strand_id
1 'polypeptide(L)' 'MENELDALLAAYSTGKVSRRELERATGLWFGEILAEMAARRLPLPRVDTRVHFNDAQRRLFERVFG' A
#
# COMPACT_ATOMS: atom_id res chain seq x y z
N MET A 1 24.70 3.25 -3.61
CA MET A 1 23.92 2.07 -4.03
C MET A 1 22.61 2.15 -3.30
N GLU A 2 21.50 2.20 -4.04
CA GLU A 2 20.18 2.13 -3.45
C GLU A 2 20.02 0.74 -2.80
N ASN A 3 19.64 0.68 -1.53
CA ASN A 3 19.45 -0.57 -0.81
C ASN A 3 18.24 -1.30 -1.42
N GLU A 4 18.33 -2.61 -1.64
CA GLU A 4 17.26 -3.42 -2.22
C GLU A 4 15.94 -3.28 -1.43
N LEU A 5 16.04 -3.11 -0.11
CA LEU A 5 14.90 -2.79 0.76
C LEU A 5 14.25 -1.45 0.40
N ASP A 6 15.02 -0.41 0.09
CA ASP A 6 14.50 0.92 -0.21
C ASP A 6 13.68 0.88 -1.51
N ALA A 7 14.17 0.15 -2.53
CA ALA A 7 13.46 -0.05 -3.79
C ALA A 7 12.13 -0.79 -3.57
N LEU A 8 12.12 -1.83 -2.74
CA LEU A 8 10.91 -2.59 -2.41
C LEU A 8 9.89 -1.76 -1.62
N LEU A 9 10.34 -0.97 -0.64
CA LEU A 9 9.48 -0.07 0.12
C LEU A 9 8.89 1.05 -0.75
N ALA A 10 9.67 1.59 -1.69
CA ALA A 10 9.18 2.57 -2.66
C ALA A 10 8.13 1.96 -3.61
N ALA A 11 8.37 0.74 -4.10
CA ALA A 11 7.39 0.01 -4.92
C ALA A 11 6.09 -0.28 -4.14
N TYR A 12 6.21 -0.67 -2.87
CA TYR A 12 5.06 -0.85 -1.99
C TYR A 12 4.31 0.47 -1.75
N SER A 13 5.01 1.57 -1.48
CA SER A 13 4.40 2.90 -1.26
C SER A 13 3.57 3.40 -2.44
N THR A 14 3.95 3.01 -3.66
CA THR A 14 3.26 3.38 -4.90
C THR A 14 2.20 2.34 -5.32
N GLY A 15 1.98 1.30 -4.52
CA GLY A 15 1.00 0.24 -4.79
C GLY A 15 1.41 -0.73 -5.90
N LYS A 16 2.68 -0.72 -6.34
CA LYS A 16 3.20 -1.65 -7.36
C LYS A 16 3.44 -3.06 -6.83
N VAL A 17 3.64 -3.17 -5.51
CA VAL A 17 3.84 -4.43 -4.79
C VAL A 17 2.81 -4.49 -3.68
N SER A 18 2.25 -5.67 -3.42
CA SER A 18 1.32 -5.89 -2.31
C SER A 18 2.07 -6.12 -0.99
N ARG A 19 1.36 -5.94 0.13
CA ARG A 19 1.91 -6.24 1.48
C ARG A 19 2.50 -7.65 1.55
N ARG A 20 1.77 -8.64 1.03
CA ARG A 20 2.16 -10.06 1.12
C ARG A 20 3.43 -10.37 0.31
N GLU A 21 3.60 -9.73 -0.84
CA GLU A 21 4.81 -9.86 -1.65
C GLU A 21 6.01 -9.22 -0.93
N LEU A 22 5.81 -8.05 -0.32
CA LEU A 22 6.85 -7.38 0.45
C LEU A 22 7.28 -8.17 1.69
N GLU A 23 6.32 -8.71 2.46
CA GLU A 23 6.60 -9.58 3.62
C GLU A 23 7.40 -10.82 3.20
N ARG A 24 7.05 -11.44 2.07
CA ARG A 24 7.79 -12.60 1.54
C ARG A 24 9.21 -12.25 1.09
N ALA A 25 9.39 -11.10 0.45
CA ALA A 25 10.69 -10.68 -0.08
C ALA A 25 11.66 -10.21 1.02
N THR A 26 11.14 -9.59 2.08
CA THR A 26 11.97 -8.95 3.12
C THR A 26 12.03 -9.75 4.42
N GLY A 27 11.09 -10.65 4.66
CA GLY A 27 10.90 -11.33 5.95
C GLY A 27 10.31 -10.43 7.05
N LEU A 28 10.09 -9.14 6.75
CA LEU A 28 9.50 -8.19 7.69
C LEU A 28 8.01 -8.45 7.87
N TRP A 29 7.52 -8.18 9.07
CA TRP A 29 6.11 -8.19 9.40
C TRP A 29 5.50 -6.83 9.07
N PHE A 30 4.18 -6.77 8.92
CA PHE A 30 3.50 -5.54 8.54
C PHE A 30 3.85 -4.32 9.42
N GLY A 31 3.92 -4.49 10.74
CA GLY A 31 4.30 -3.41 11.65
C GLY A 31 5.72 -2.89 11.42
N GLU A 32 6.66 -3.78 11.09
CA GLU A 32 8.05 -3.44 10.79
C GLU A 32 8.16 -2.74 9.43
N ILE A 33 7.40 -3.19 8.43
CA ILE A 33 7.27 -2.50 7.14
C ILE A 33 6.82 -1.05 7.36
N LEU A 34 5.80 -0.82 8.19
CA LEU A 34 5.32 0.54 8.50
C LEU A 34 6.39 1.39 9.19
N ALA A 35 7.15 0.81 10.12
CA ALA A 35 8.26 1.49 10.79
C ALA A 35 9.36 1.88 9.80
N GLU A 36 9.77 0.96 8.92
CA GLU A 36 10.79 1.21 7.89
C GLU A 36 10.34 2.28 6.89
N MET A 37 9.05 2.28 6.50
CA MET A 37 8.47 3.33 5.65
C MET A 37 8.48 4.68 6.33
N ALA A 38 8.10 4.74 7.61
CA ALA A 38 8.08 5.98 8.38
C ALA A 38 9.50 6.57 8.53
N ALA A 39 10.49 5.73 8.81
CA ALA A 39 11.90 6.14 8.90
C ALA A 39 12.41 6.80 7.61
N ARG A 40 11.90 6.36 6.45
CA ARG A 40 12.24 6.90 5.11
C ARG A 40 11.30 8.00 4.63
N ARG A 41 10.31 8.38 5.45
CA ARG A 41 9.24 9.33 5.09
C ARG A 41 8.50 8.94 3.81
N LEU A 42 8.34 7.64 3.57
CA LEU A 42 7.57 7.13 2.44
C LEU A 42 6.06 7.22 2.75
N PRO A 43 5.23 7.59 1.76
CA PRO A 43 3.79 7.62 1.93
C PRO A 43 3.26 6.20 2.11
N LEU A 44 2.24 6.03 2.95
CA LEU A 44 1.54 4.75 3.04
C LEU A 44 0.82 4.46 1.71
N PRO A 45 0.79 3.19 1.27
CA PRO A 45 0.09 2.83 0.06
C PRO A 45 -1.39 3.17 0.19
N ARG A 46 -1.89 3.93 -0.78
CA ARG A 46 -3.32 4.17 -0.90
C ARG A 46 -3.94 2.97 -1.60
N VAL A 47 -4.68 2.16 -0.85
CA VAL A 47 -5.52 1.13 -1.45
C VAL A 47 -6.74 1.83 -2.05
N ASP A 48 -6.89 1.80 -3.37
CA ASP A 48 -8.13 2.22 -3.99
C ASP A 48 -9.21 1.18 -3.70
N THR A 49 -9.99 1.40 -2.64
CA THR A 49 -11.05 0.47 -2.24
C THR A 49 -12.21 0.45 -3.23
N ARG A 50 -12.32 1.42 -4.13
CA ARG A 50 -13.43 1.52 -5.10
C ARG A 50 -13.43 0.37 -6.09
N VAL A 51 -12.27 -0.27 -6.33
CA VAL A 51 -12.16 -1.45 -7.19
C VAL A 51 -12.92 -2.66 -6.64
N HIS A 52 -13.20 -2.69 -5.34
CA HIS A 52 -13.93 -3.76 -4.67
C HIS A 52 -15.37 -3.39 -4.30
N PHE A 53 -15.85 -2.22 -4.73
CA PHE A 53 -17.22 -1.82 -4.44
C PHE A 53 -18.20 -2.72 -5.20
N ASN A 54 -19.15 -3.29 -4.47
CA ASN A 54 -20.35 -3.83 -5.08
C ASN A 54 -21.28 -2.69 -5.58
N ASP A 55 -22.32 -3.04 -6.32
CA ASP A 55 -23.21 -2.05 -6.94
C ASP A 55 -23.88 -1.11 -5.92
N ALA A 56 -24.23 -1.62 -4.73
CA ALA A 56 -24.85 -0.81 -3.69
C ALA A 56 -23.86 0.22 -3.11
N GLN A 57 -22.61 -0.20 -2.85
CA GLN A 57 -21.54 0.66 -2.36
C GLN A 57 -21.17 1.73 -3.40
N ARG A 58 -21.10 1.34 -4.68
CA ARG A 58 -20.80 2.27 -5.78
C ARG A 58 -21.86 3.37 -5.91
N ARG A 59 -23.14 2.99 -5.95
CA ARG A 59 -24.26 3.94 -5.99
C ARG A 59 -24.29 4.85 -4.76
N LEU A 60 -24.02 4.32 -3.57
CA LEU A 60 -23.95 5.12 -2.35
C LEU A 60 -22.83 6.15 -2.40
N PHE A 61 -21.64 5.74 -2.86
CA PHE A 61 -20.48 6.63 -2.98
C PHE A 61 -20.74 7.76 -3.98
N GLU A 62 -21.24 7.44 -5.18
CA GLU A 62 -21.59 8.43 -6.22
C GLU A 62 -22.64 9.42 -5.72
N ARG A 63 -23.63 8.98 -4.95
CA ARG A 63 -24.67 9.88 -4.41
C ARG A 63 -24.12 10.90 -3.40
N VAL A 64 -23.11 10.51 -2.61
CA VAL A 64 -22.60 11.34 -1.50
C VAL A 64 -21.42 12.23 -1.93
N PHE A 65 -20.59 11.74 -2.85
CA PHE A 65 -19.32 12.38 -3.22
C PHE A 65 -19.14 12.62 -4.73
N GLY A 66 -20.09 12.17 -5.57
CA GLY A 66 -20.05 12.32 -7.03
C GLY A 66 -20.61 13.63 -7.53
#